data_AF-A0A957KW42-F1
#
_entry.id   AF-A0A957KW42-F1
#
_cell.length_a   1.000
_cell.length_b   1.000
_cell.length_c   1.000
_cell.angle_alpha   90.00
_cell.angle_beta   90.00
_cell.angle_gamma   90.00
#
_symmetry.space_group_name_H-M   'P 1'
#
loop_
_entity.id
_entity.type
_entity.pdbx_description
1 polymer ?
#
loop_
_entity_poly.entity_id
_entity_poly.type
_entity_poly.pdbx_seq_one_letter_code
_entity_poly.pdbx_strand_id
1 'polypeptide(L)'
;MQDILEFLSVLADSTRLKIVGLLAQQPRSGDELAAILGAKAPTISHHIARLEEVGLVSAEAQQYYKIYALNAAALGDYVDALTPAHLARRVDLDDTIDANAYAAMILARWLKDDRLQGIPRKLQHQRAVYTWLTSKFAQDVRYDSDQVGEIVEQRCHPNFCTELIRRLVDGQYLGRLADGSWYWRADSPIAQQADFEARALPIAQSPDPLTYSATRATARKLDPAGDYAQLKPKVHVPDPDRERKLMAFRLKRGQRYTAQEIDAHIERYRGDLEGDAAAIREQLLSEALLFADDDRLYWRDEINF
;
A
#
# COMPACT_ATOMS: atom_id res chain seq x y z
N MET A 1 28.55 16.34 0.35
CA MET A 1 28.95 15.43 -0.75
C MET A 1 29.93 16.04 -1.75
N GLN A 2 30.04 17.38 -1.84
CA GLN A 2 30.81 18.06 -2.87
C GLN A 2 32.28 17.60 -2.97
N ASP A 3 32.97 17.47 -1.83
CA ASP A 3 34.38 17.09 -1.77
C ASP A 3 34.64 15.67 -2.32
N ILE A 4 33.71 14.73 -2.08
CA ILE A 4 33.78 13.37 -2.67
C ILE A 4 33.60 13.44 -4.19
N LEU A 5 32.65 14.26 -4.66
CA LEU A 5 32.37 14.39 -6.10
C LEU A 5 33.56 14.99 -6.84
N GLU A 6 34.21 15.98 -6.24
CA GLU A 6 35.42 16.59 -6.79
C GLU A 6 36.58 15.59 -6.84
N PHE A 7 36.82 14.86 -5.75
CA PHE A 7 37.80 13.78 -5.69
C PHE A 7 37.58 12.70 -6.77
N LEU A 8 36.35 12.17 -6.88
CA LEU A 8 36.00 11.17 -7.88
C LEU A 8 36.15 11.71 -9.30
N SER A 9 35.76 12.97 -9.53
CA SER A 9 35.89 13.62 -10.84
C SER A 9 37.36 13.80 -11.24
N VAL A 10 38.23 14.13 -10.29
CA VAL A 10 39.67 14.15 -10.53
C VAL A 10 40.17 12.73 -10.80
N LEU A 11 39.81 11.72 -10.03
CA LEU A 11 40.29 10.35 -10.25
C LEU A 11 39.73 9.66 -11.51
N ALA A 12 38.63 10.13 -12.09
CA ALA A 12 38.01 9.56 -13.30
C ALA A 12 38.81 9.83 -14.59
N ASP A 13 40.11 9.55 -14.58
CA ASP A 13 41.03 9.66 -15.70
C ASP A 13 42.13 8.60 -15.62
N SER A 14 42.33 7.89 -16.73
CA SER A 14 43.26 6.75 -16.76
C SER A 14 44.71 7.13 -16.51
N THR A 15 45.15 8.32 -16.91
CA THR A 15 46.54 8.79 -16.71
C THR A 15 46.75 9.17 -15.25
N ARG A 16 45.79 9.86 -14.61
CA ARG A 16 45.84 10.20 -13.19
C ARG A 16 45.84 8.96 -12.29
N LEU A 17 45.03 7.95 -12.61
CA LEU A 17 45.06 6.66 -11.89
C LEU A 17 46.42 5.96 -12.01
N LYS A 18 47.04 5.99 -13.21
CA LYS A 18 48.40 5.45 -13.39
C LYS A 18 49.44 6.23 -12.60
N ILE A 19 49.36 7.56 -12.57
CA ILE A 19 50.25 8.40 -11.74
C ILE A 19 50.10 8.03 -10.27
N VAL A 20 48.88 7.97 -9.74
CA VAL A 20 48.59 7.56 -8.36
C VAL A 20 49.17 6.17 -8.07
N GLY A 21 48.97 5.20 -8.97
CA GLY A 21 49.50 3.85 -8.82
C GLY A 21 51.04 3.77 -8.86
N LEU A 22 51.70 4.65 -9.62
CA LEU A 22 53.16 4.76 -9.62
C LEU A 22 53.68 5.41 -8.34
N LEU A 23 53.00 6.45 -7.85
CA LEU A 23 53.33 7.15 -6.61
C LEU A 23 53.03 6.31 -5.36
N ALA A 24 52.09 5.37 -5.44
CA ALA A 24 51.82 4.39 -4.39
C ALA A 24 52.97 3.40 -4.20
N GLN A 25 53.80 3.18 -5.23
CA GLN A 25 54.98 2.33 -5.14
C GLN A 25 56.15 3.08 -4.50
N GLN A 26 56.40 4.31 -4.96
CA GLN A 26 57.43 5.19 -4.41
C GLN A 26 57.24 6.64 -4.89
N PRO A 27 57.76 7.65 -4.17
CA PRO A 27 57.83 9.02 -4.67
C PRO A 27 58.65 9.12 -5.97
N ARG A 28 58.23 10.01 -6.89
CA ARG A 28 58.84 10.19 -8.22
C ARG A 28 58.86 11.64 -8.67
N SER A 29 59.79 11.97 -9.55
CA SER A 29 59.79 13.26 -10.24
C SER A 29 58.77 13.30 -11.39
N GLY A 30 58.39 14.51 -11.82
CA GLY A 30 57.49 14.69 -12.97
C GLY A 30 58.08 14.15 -14.27
N ASP A 31 59.40 14.26 -14.46
CA ASP A 31 60.10 13.76 -15.65
C ASP A 31 60.13 12.23 -15.69
N GLU A 32 60.34 11.57 -14.54
CA GLU A 32 60.23 10.11 -14.44
C GLU A 32 58.82 9.62 -14.81
N LEU A 33 57.79 10.27 -14.26
CA LEU A 33 56.39 9.94 -14.56
C LEU A 33 56.08 10.11 -16.05
N ALA A 34 56.59 11.18 -16.67
CA ALA A 34 56.46 11.42 -18.10
C ALA A 34 57.14 10.34 -18.95
N ALA A 35 58.36 9.95 -18.58
CA ALA A 35 59.12 8.91 -19.25
C ALA A 35 58.43 7.54 -19.14
N ILE A 36 57.99 7.14 -17.94
CA ILE A 36 57.34 5.85 -17.69
C ILE A 36 55.99 5.76 -18.44
N LEU A 37 55.22 6.85 -18.44
CA LEU A 37 53.89 6.87 -19.05
C LEU A 37 53.89 7.19 -20.56
N GLY A 38 55.06 7.49 -21.14
CA GLY A 38 55.17 7.89 -22.55
C GLY A 38 54.43 9.20 -22.86
N ALA A 39 54.34 10.11 -21.88
CA ALA A 39 53.59 11.35 -21.97
C ALA A 39 54.51 12.58 -21.98
N LYS A 40 54.02 13.71 -22.48
CA LYS A 40 54.79 14.98 -22.44
C LYS A 40 54.78 15.55 -21.02
N ALA A 41 55.90 16.14 -20.59
CA ALA A 41 56.04 16.74 -19.25
C ALA A 41 54.95 17.78 -18.89
N PRO A 42 54.47 18.65 -19.81
CA PRO A 42 53.35 19.55 -19.52
C PRO A 42 52.03 18.81 -19.22
N THR A 43 51.80 17.66 -19.88
CA THR A 43 50.61 16.83 -19.65
C THR A 43 50.66 16.21 -18.25
N ILE A 44 51.80 15.65 -17.85
CA ILE A 44 51.99 15.12 -16.50
C ILE A 44 51.85 16.21 -15.45
N SER A 45 52.45 17.39 -15.68
CA SER A 45 52.33 18.52 -14.75
C SER A 45 50.87 18.95 -14.56
N HIS A 46 50.08 18.97 -15.64
CA HIS A 46 48.65 19.25 -15.56
C HIS A 46 47.89 18.19 -14.74
N HIS A 47 48.18 16.91 -14.95
CA HIS A 47 47.55 15.83 -14.20
C HIS A 47 47.93 15.86 -12.71
N ILE A 48 49.19 16.17 -12.38
CA ILE A 48 49.66 16.30 -11.00
C ILE A 48 48.99 17.48 -10.31
N ALA A 49 48.90 18.65 -10.96
CA ALA A 49 48.24 19.82 -10.38
C ALA A 49 46.79 19.51 -9.96
N ARG A 50 46.04 18.78 -10.80
CA ARG A 50 44.68 18.31 -10.47
C ARG A 50 44.66 17.35 -9.27
N LEU A 51 45.67 16.51 -9.11
CA LEU A 51 45.79 15.59 -7.97
C LEU A 51 46.19 16.32 -6.68
N GLU A 52 46.99 17.38 -6.78
CA GLU A 52 47.33 18.28 -5.68
C GLU A 52 46.11 19.10 -5.22
N GLU A 53 45.25 19.56 -6.14
CA GLU A 53 44.01 20.30 -5.84
C GLU A 53 43.11 19.57 -4.84
N VAL A 54 43.02 18.23 -4.95
CA VAL A 54 42.22 17.38 -4.04
C VAL A 54 43.03 16.80 -2.88
N GLY A 55 44.28 17.23 -2.71
CA GLY A 55 45.18 16.80 -1.64
C GLY A 55 45.71 15.36 -1.76
N LEU A 56 45.52 14.71 -2.91
CA LEU A 56 45.90 13.32 -3.13
C LEU A 56 47.40 13.16 -3.41
N VAL A 57 48.04 14.18 -3.96
CA VAL A 57 49.48 14.24 -4.20
C VAL A 57 50.07 15.42 -3.44
N SER A 58 51.27 15.22 -2.88
CA SER A 58 52.08 16.29 -2.29
C SER A 58 53.38 16.44 -3.07
N ALA A 59 53.87 17.66 -3.20
CA ALA A 59 55.16 17.97 -3.81
C ALA A 59 56.18 18.45 -2.78
N GLU A 60 57.40 17.92 -2.84
CA GLU A 60 58.56 18.41 -2.10
C GLU A 60 59.62 18.88 -3.08
N ALA A 61 60.21 20.05 -2.82
CA ALA A 61 61.32 20.55 -3.62
C ALA A 61 62.63 19.90 -3.16
N GLN A 62 63.27 19.13 -4.04
CA GLN A 62 64.59 18.54 -3.82
C GLN A 62 65.59 19.10 -4.83
N GLN A 63 66.38 20.08 -4.39
CA GLN A 63 67.40 20.79 -5.18
C GLN A 63 66.82 21.37 -6.49
N TYR A 64 66.98 20.66 -7.61
CA TYR A 64 66.58 21.08 -8.95
C TYR A 64 65.26 20.48 -9.42
N TYR A 65 64.68 19.54 -8.66
CA TYR A 65 63.48 18.80 -9.05
C TYR A 65 62.38 18.89 -7.99
N LYS A 66 61.14 18.73 -8.43
CA LYS A 66 60.01 18.45 -7.53
C LYS A 66 59.78 16.94 -7.48
N ILE A 67 59.79 16.39 -6.27
CA ILE A 67 59.43 15.00 -6.00
C ILE A 67 57.99 14.97 -5.53
N TYR A 68 57.18 14.18 -6.20
CA TYR A 68 55.77 13.98 -5.88
C TYR A 68 55.60 12.68 -5.11
N ALA A 69 54.73 12.71 -4.10
CA ALA A 69 54.39 11.55 -3.29
C ALA A 69 52.87 11.42 -3.16
N LEU A 70 52.38 10.19 -3.05
CA LEU A 70 50.98 9.91 -2.75
C LEU A 70 50.69 10.24 -1.28
N ASN A 71 49.63 11.01 -1.04
CA ASN A 71 49.08 11.17 0.29
C ASN A 71 48.16 9.98 0.63
N ALA A 72 48.75 8.90 1.14
CA ALA A 72 48.02 7.66 1.44
C ALA A 72 46.94 7.85 2.52
N ALA A 73 47.14 8.77 3.47
CA ALA A 73 46.15 9.09 4.49
C ALA A 73 44.90 9.73 3.87
N ALA A 74 45.09 10.76 3.04
CA ALA A 74 43.97 11.41 2.35
C ALA A 74 43.20 10.41 1.45
N LEU A 75 43.91 9.52 0.73
CA LEU A 75 43.27 8.45 -0.03
C LEU A 75 42.42 7.55 0.86
N GLY A 76 42.92 7.17 2.03
CA GLY A 76 42.19 6.39 3.04
C GLY A 76 40.90 7.08 3.49
N ASP A 77 40.97 8.38 3.79
CA ASP A 77 39.81 9.18 4.23
C ASP A 77 38.71 9.21 3.15
N TYR A 78 39.08 9.40 1.88
CA TYR A 78 38.12 9.38 0.77
C TYR A 78 37.51 7.98 0.57
N VAL A 79 38.29 6.91 0.70
CA VAL A 79 37.79 5.53 0.60
C VAL A 79 36.83 5.22 1.75
N ASP A 80 37.15 5.62 2.98
CA ASP A 80 36.28 5.43 4.13
C ASP A 80 34.95 6.19 3.98
N ALA A 81 35.01 7.41 3.44
CA ALA A 81 33.84 8.21 3.14
C ALA A 81 32.92 7.61 2.04
N LEU A 82 33.44 6.68 1.24
CA LEU A 82 32.70 5.92 0.21
C LEU A 82 32.14 4.58 0.72
N THR A 83 32.34 4.24 1.99
CA THR A 83 31.74 3.02 2.58
C THR A 83 30.21 3.12 2.62
N PRO A 84 29.48 1.99 2.56
CA PRO A 84 28.02 2.00 2.64
C PRO A 84 27.49 2.74 3.87
N ALA A 85 28.15 2.59 5.02
CA ALA A 85 27.76 3.25 6.27
C ALA A 85 27.92 4.77 6.19
N HIS A 86 29.01 5.29 5.63
CA HIS A 86 29.22 6.73 5.48
C HIS A 86 28.36 7.34 4.37
N LEU A 87 28.15 6.62 3.26
CA LEU A 87 27.25 7.06 2.19
C LEU A 87 25.80 7.15 2.70
N ALA A 88 25.32 6.15 3.43
CA ALA A 88 23.98 6.16 4.02
C ALA A 88 23.76 7.36 4.95
N ARG A 89 24.78 7.78 5.72
CA ARG A 89 24.71 8.95 6.60
C ARG A 89 24.79 10.30 5.88
N ARG A 90 25.30 10.33 4.64
CA ARG A 90 25.47 11.56 3.85
C ARG A 90 24.29 11.85 2.94
N VAL A 91 23.39 10.87 2.79
CA VAL A 91 22.12 11.01 2.11
C VAL A 91 21.09 11.41 3.17
N ASP A 92 20.96 12.72 3.42
CA ASP A 92 19.78 13.29 4.07
C ASP A 92 18.64 13.41 3.04
N LEU A 93 18.36 12.32 2.31
CA LEU A 93 17.04 12.18 1.70
C LEU A 93 16.18 11.62 2.81
N ASP A 94 15.27 12.45 3.31
CA ASP A 94 14.21 12.04 4.21
C ASP A 94 13.62 10.72 3.64
N ASP A 95 13.81 9.59 4.34
CA ASP A 95 13.40 8.24 3.88
C ASP A 95 11.90 8.23 3.48
N THR A 96 11.15 9.21 3.98
CA THR A 96 9.75 9.46 3.65
C THR A 96 9.54 9.99 2.21
N ILE A 97 10.46 10.77 1.63
CA ILE A 97 10.28 11.42 0.32
C ILE A 97 10.42 10.40 -0.83
N ASP A 98 11.43 9.52 -0.80
CA ASP A 98 11.64 8.51 -1.86
C ASP A 98 10.61 7.38 -1.78
N ALA A 99 10.26 6.94 -0.56
CA ALA A 99 9.20 5.96 -0.36
C ALA A 99 7.84 6.47 -0.86
N ASN A 100 7.54 7.77 -0.65
CA ASN A 100 6.29 8.38 -1.06
C ASN A 100 6.22 8.64 -2.59
N ALA A 101 7.32 9.09 -3.22
CA ALA A 101 7.37 9.29 -4.67
C ALA A 101 7.23 7.97 -5.45
N TYR A 102 7.91 6.92 -5.01
CA TYR A 102 7.80 5.60 -5.62
C TYR A 102 6.43 4.94 -5.33
N ALA A 103 5.89 5.11 -4.12
CA ALA A 103 4.53 4.67 -3.81
C ALA A 103 3.48 5.39 -4.66
N ALA A 104 3.63 6.70 -4.91
CA ALA A 104 2.74 7.47 -5.78
C ALA A 104 2.76 6.94 -7.22
N MET A 105 3.95 6.61 -7.77
CA MET A 105 4.07 5.97 -9.08
C MET A 105 3.35 4.60 -9.12
N ILE A 106 3.52 3.78 -8.09
CA ILE A 106 2.81 2.50 -7.99
C ILE A 106 1.29 2.75 -7.94
N LEU A 107 0.83 3.65 -7.08
CA LEU A 107 -0.60 3.93 -6.90
C LEU A 107 -1.24 4.45 -8.18
N ALA A 108 -0.57 5.31 -8.94
CA ALA A 108 -1.04 5.78 -10.25
C ALA A 108 -1.32 4.65 -11.26
N ARG A 109 -0.69 3.48 -11.10
CA ARG A 109 -0.95 2.30 -11.95
C ARG A 109 -2.20 1.53 -11.53
N TRP A 110 -2.57 1.60 -10.25
CA TRP A 110 -3.65 0.78 -9.68
C TRP A 110 -4.94 1.57 -9.40
N LEU A 111 -4.81 2.89 -9.25
CA LEU A 111 -5.93 3.79 -8.98
C LEU A 111 -6.37 4.49 -10.26
N LYS A 112 -7.67 4.53 -10.46
CA LYS A 112 -8.34 5.40 -11.44
C LYS A 112 -9.48 6.09 -10.72
N ASP A 113 -9.51 7.42 -10.74
CA ASP A 113 -10.53 8.24 -10.04
C ASP A 113 -10.64 7.91 -8.53
N ASP A 114 -9.50 7.77 -7.84
CA ASP A 114 -9.38 7.32 -6.43
C ASP A 114 -10.03 5.94 -6.13
N ARG A 115 -10.24 5.12 -7.17
CA ARG A 115 -10.76 3.75 -7.07
C ARG A 115 -9.75 2.71 -7.55
N LEU A 116 -9.54 1.69 -6.73
CA LEU A 116 -8.66 0.55 -7.00
C LEU A 116 -9.27 -0.36 -8.09
N GLN A 117 -8.51 -0.57 -9.15
CA GLN A 117 -8.94 -1.34 -10.33
C GLN A 117 -8.71 -2.86 -10.18
N GLY A 118 -7.93 -3.29 -9.19
CA GLY A 118 -7.66 -4.70 -8.92
C GLY A 118 -6.64 -4.87 -7.80
N ILE A 119 -6.46 -6.10 -7.31
CA ILE A 119 -5.54 -6.36 -6.20
C ILE A 119 -4.16 -6.77 -6.74
N PRO A 120 -3.06 -6.05 -6.38
CA PRO A 120 -1.73 -6.39 -6.85
C PRO A 120 -1.24 -7.77 -6.40
N ARG A 121 -0.41 -8.42 -7.23
CA ARG A 121 0.30 -9.68 -6.88
C ARG A 121 1.69 -9.45 -6.28
N LYS A 122 2.37 -8.37 -6.66
CA LYS A 122 3.72 -8.05 -6.16
C LYS A 122 3.63 -7.47 -4.76
N LEU A 123 4.43 -7.97 -3.82
CA LEU A 123 4.41 -7.57 -2.41
C LEU A 123 4.59 -6.05 -2.21
N GLN A 124 5.52 -5.43 -2.95
CA GLN A 124 5.76 -3.99 -2.87
C GLN A 124 4.54 -3.17 -3.32
N HIS A 125 3.81 -3.64 -4.34
CA HIS A 125 2.60 -2.97 -4.81
C HIS A 125 1.44 -3.19 -3.83
N GLN A 126 1.34 -4.39 -3.25
CA GLN A 126 0.38 -4.69 -2.20
C GLN A 126 0.57 -3.74 -1.02
N ARG A 127 1.81 -3.56 -0.54
CA ARG A 127 2.12 -2.62 0.54
C ARG A 127 1.64 -1.20 0.21
N ALA A 128 2.00 -0.67 -0.95
CA ALA A 128 1.58 0.67 -1.35
C ALA A 128 0.04 0.82 -1.37
N VAL A 129 -0.66 -0.14 -1.96
CA VAL A 129 -2.13 -0.13 -2.03
C VAL A 129 -2.78 -0.28 -0.65
N TYR A 130 -2.26 -1.16 0.20
CA TYR A 130 -2.81 -1.39 1.54
C TYR A 130 -2.55 -0.21 2.47
N THR A 131 -1.37 0.39 2.43
CA THR A 131 -1.07 1.64 3.14
C THR A 131 -1.99 2.77 2.68
N TRP A 132 -2.19 2.93 1.36
CA TRP A 132 -3.14 3.92 0.82
C TRP A 132 -4.57 3.67 1.29
N LEU A 133 -5.06 2.42 1.24
CA LEU A 133 -6.43 2.10 1.65
C LEU A 133 -6.62 2.32 3.15
N THR A 134 -5.61 1.98 3.97
CA THR A 134 -5.60 2.20 5.42
C THR A 134 -5.65 3.68 5.78
N SER A 135 -5.03 4.54 4.96
CA SER A 135 -5.08 6.01 5.16
C SER A 135 -6.50 6.59 5.06
N LYS A 136 -7.46 5.86 4.47
CA LYS A 136 -8.87 6.27 4.40
C LYS A 136 -9.63 6.02 5.71
N PHE A 137 -9.02 5.32 6.66
CA PHE A 137 -9.54 5.16 8.01
C PHE A 137 -8.90 6.23 8.92
N ALA A 138 -9.70 6.81 9.81
CA ALA A 138 -9.22 7.73 10.84
C ALA A 138 -8.45 6.95 11.92
N GLN A 139 -7.49 7.63 12.52
CA GLN A 139 -6.74 7.08 13.65
C GLN A 139 -7.57 7.19 14.94
N ASP A 140 -7.24 6.34 15.92
CA ASP A 140 -7.77 6.42 17.29
C ASP A 140 -9.30 6.30 17.39
N VAL A 141 -9.92 5.61 16.42
CA VAL A 141 -11.35 5.27 16.40
C VAL A 141 -11.56 3.81 16.02
N ARG A 142 -12.71 3.25 16.39
CA ARG A 142 -13.15 1.91 15.99
C ARG A 142 -14.33 1.94 15.01
N TYR A 143 -14.36 0.94 14.14
CA TYR A 143 -15.33 0.75 13.07
C TYR A 143 -16.06 -0.58 13.24
N ASP A 144 -17.38 -0.60 13.03
CA ASP A 144 -18.12 -1.85 12.88
C ASP A 144 -17.87 -2.46 11.48
N SER A 145 -18.30 -3.72 11.27
CA SER A 145 -18.11 -4.40 9.98
C SER A 145 -18.78 -3.69 8.80
N ASP A 146 -19.90 -2.99 9.03
CA ASP A 146 -20.66 -2.31 7.98
C ASP A 146 -19.90 -1.04 7.56
N GLN A 147 -19.38 -0.27 8.52
CA GLN A 147 -18.55 0.91 8.27
C GLN A 147 -17.28 0.57 7.49
N VAL A 148 -16.60 -0.53 7.84
CA VAL A 148 -15.42 -1.00 7.09
C VAL A 148 -15.81 -1.36 5.65
N GLY A 149 -16.92 -2.08 5.47
CA GLY A 149 -17.43 -2.43 4.14
C GLY A 149 -17.67 -1.20 3.28
N GLU A 150 -18.38 -0.21 3.81
CA GLU A 150 -18.72 1.03 3.10
C GLU A 150 -17.46 1.83 2.69
N ILE A 151 -16.50 2.01 3.60
CA ILE A 151 -15.23 2.70 3.30
C ILE A 151 -14.50 2.01 2.15
N VAL A 152 -14.48 0.68 2.14
CA VAL A 152 -13.78 -0.11 1.11
C VAL A 152 -14.53 -0.09 -0.22
N GLU A 153 -15.87 -0.24 -0.22
CA GLU A 153 -16.72 -0.20 -1.43
C GLU A 153 -16.66 1.14 -2.18
N GLN A 154 -16.52 2.24 -1.43
CA GLN A 154 -16.29 3.55 -2.04
C GLN A 154 -14.93 3.67 -2.75
N ARG A 155 -13.99 2.74 -2.52
CA ARG A 155 -12.61 2.78 -3.00
C ARG A 155 -12.21 1.61 -3.89
N CYS A 156 -13.06 0.59 -4.08
CA CYS A 156 -12.79 -0.51 -5.01
C CYS A 156 -14.08 -1.15 -5.54
N HIS A 157 -13.93 -2.07 -6.50
CA HIS A 157 -15.07 -2.87 -7.00
C HIS A 157 -15.57 -3.87 -5.93
N PRO A 158 -16.89 -4.11 -5.80
CA PRO A 158 -17.48 -5.01 -4.79
C PRO A 158 -16.82 -6.39 -4.69
N ASN A 159 -16.48 -6.99 -5.83
CA ASN A 159 -15.80 -8.29 -5.92
C ASN A 159 -14.45 -8.37 -5.19
N PHE A 160 -13.83 -7.24 -4.84
CA PHE A 160 -12.54 -7.20 -4.15
C PHE A 160 -12.67 -6.88 -2.66
N CYS A 161 -13.81 -6.33 -2.20
CA CYS A 161 -13.96 -5.76 -0.87
C CYS A 161 -13.64 -6.78 0.24
N THR A 162 -14.27 -7.95 0.19
CA THR A 162 -14.08 -9.02 1.20
C THR A 162 -12.62 -9.48 1.30
N GLU A 163 -11.97 -9.69 0.15
CA GLU A 163 -10.58 -10.15 0.11
C GLU A 163 -9.60 -9.04 0.54
N LEU A 164 -9.90 -7.77 0.21
CA LEU A 164 -9.09 -6.64 0.66
C LEU A 164 -9.16 -6.47 2.17
N ILE A 165 -10.36 -6.52 2.77
CA ILE A 165 -10.53 -6.43 4.22
C ILE A 165 -9.75 -7.56 4.90
N ARG A 166 -9.85 -8.79 4.39
CA ARG A 166 -9.07 -9.93 4.91
C ARG A 166 -7.57 -9.67 4.86
N ARG A 167 -7.05 -9.17 3.73
CA ARG A 167 -5.61 -8.89 3.58
C ARG A 167 -5.13 -7.71 4.43
N LEU A 168 -5.97 -6.71 4.67
CA LEU A 168 -5.65 -5.62 5.59
C LEU A 168 -5.54 -6.13 7.03
N VAL A 169 -6.39 -7.07 7.44
CA VAL A 169 -6.32 -7.70 8.77
C VAL A 169 -5.12 -8.64 8.86
N ASP A 170 -4.96 -9.55 7.91
CA ASP A 170 -3.84 -10.51 7.86
C ASP A 170 -2.48 -9.79 7.82
N GLY A 171 -2.43 -8.65 7.13
CA GLY A 171 -1.24 -7.80 7.02
C GLY A 171 -1.03 -6.82 8.17
N GLN A 172 -1.85 -6.87 9.22
CA GLN A 172 -1.79 -5.95 10.37
C GLN A 172 -1.87 -4.46 9.99
N TYR A 173 -2.61 -4.12 8.94
CA TYR A 173 -2.96 -2.73 8.62
C TYR A 173 -4.21 -2.30 9.40
N LEU A 174 -5.17 -3.22 9.52
CA LEU A 174 -6.31 -3.11 10.41
C LEU A 174 -6.21 -4.15 11.51
N GLY A 175 -6.48 -3.72 12.74
CA GLY A 175 -6.78 -4.64 13.82
C GLY A 175 -8.24 -5.08 13.75
N ARG A 176 -8.52 -6.30 14.22
CA ARG A 176 -9.87 -6.85 14.30
C ARG A 176 -10.04 -7.58 15.63
N LEU A 177 -11.15 -7.34 16.30
CA LEU A 177 -11.49 -8.04 17.53
C LEU A 177 -11.78 -9.52 17.22
N ALA A 178 -11.47 -10.43 18.15
CA ALA A 178 -11.61 -11.87 17.92
C ALA A 178 -13.06 -12.30 17.61
N ASP A 179 -14.04 -11.59 18.16
CA ASP A 179 -15.47 -11.79 17.87
C ASP A 179 -15.91 -11.22 16.51
N GLY A 180 -15.00 -10.54 15.80
CA GLY A 180 -15.22 -9.94 14.50
C GLY A 180 -16.09 -8.69 14.49
N SER A 181 -16.45 -8.15 15.67
CA SER A 181 -17.41 -7.05 15.81
C SER A 181 -16.81 -5.67 15.51
N TRP A 182 -15.53 -5.48 15.83
CA TRP A 182 -14.86 -4.18 15.73
C TRP A 182 -13.53 -4.26 14.99
N TYR A 183 -13.23 -3.18 14.28
CA TYR A 183 -12.01 -2.96 13.51
C TYR A 183 -11.40 -1.62 13.90
N TRP A 184 -10.10 -1.48 13.76
CA TRP A 184 -9.38 -0.21 13.99
C TRP A 184 -8.12 -0.18 13.14
N ARG A 185 -7.51 1.00 12.99
CA ARG A 185 -6.18 1.11 12.37
C ARG A 185 -5.12 0.55 13.30
N ALA A 186 -4.37 -0.44 12.84
CA ALA A 186 -3.31 -1.06 13.65
C ALA A 186 -2.10 -0.14 13.87
N ASP A 187 -1.93 0.87 13.00
CA ASP A 187 -0.89 1.89 13.09
C ASP A 187 -1.30 3.13 13.91
N SER A 188 -2.47 3.11 14.56
CA SER A 188 -2.90 4.19 15.45
C SER A 188 -1.98 4.26 16.67
N PRO A 189 -1.59 5.48 17.13
CA PRO A 189 -0.75 5.64 18.31
C PRO A 189 -1.30 4.93 19.55
N ILE A 190 -2.62 4.94 19.75
CA ILE A 190 -3.28 4.24 20.86
C ILE A 190 -3.22 2.73 20.65
N ALA A 191 -3.42 2.24 19.43
CA ALA A 191 -3.38 0.82 19.10
C ALA A 191 -1.99 0.18 19.28
N GLN A 192 -0.91 0.98 19.30
CA GLN A 192 0.46 0.52 19.51
C GLN A 192 0.86 0.43 21.00
N GLN A 193 0.01 0.87 21.92
CA GLN A 193 0.27 0.80 23.36
C GLN A 193 0.14 -0.63 23.88
N ALA A 194 0.92 -1.00 24.90
CA ALA A 194 0.98 -2.36 25.42
C ALA A 194 -0.30 -2.80 26.16
N ASP A 195 -1.04 -1.84 26.72
CA ASP A 195 -2.30 -1.98 27.45
C ASP A 195 -3.52 -1.61 26.59
N PHE A 196 -3.38 -1.67 25.27
CA PHE A 196 -4.41 -1.29 24.32
C PHE A 196 -5.70 -2.13 24.46
N GLU A 197 -6.81 -1.45 24.69
CA GLU A 197 -8.17 -2.00 24.74
C GLU A 197 -8.98 -1.48 23.55
N ALA A 198 -9.26 -2.32 22.55
CA ALA A 198 -9.96 -1.91 21.33
C ALA A 198 -11.36 -1.31 21.59
N ARG A 199 -12.05 -1.78 22.64
CA ARG A 199 -13.37 -1.26 23.05
C ARG A 199 -13.29 0.04 23.85
N ALA A 200 -12.10 0.58 24.11
CA ALA A 200 -11.93 1.92 24.66
C ALA A 200 -11.95 3.00 23.57
N LEU A 201 -11.64 2.65 22.31
CA LEU A 201 -11.58 3.62 21.20
C LEU A 201 -12.98 4.17 20.85
N PRO A 202 -13.19 5.49 20.69
CA PRO A 202 -14.48 6.01 20.26
C PRO A 202 -14.95 5.39 18.93
N ILE A 203 -16.25 5.19 18.78
CA ILE A 203 -16.84 4.73 17.52
C ILE A 203 -16.69 5.85 16.49
N ALA A 204 -16.18 5.52 15.31
CA ALA A 204 -16.00 6.48 14.23
C ALA A 204 -17.33 7.13 13.84
N GLN A 205 -17.38 8.47 13.86
CA GLN A 205 -18.51 9.22 13.34
C GLN A 205 -18.44 9.21 11.80
N SER A 206 -19.53 8.79 11.14
CA SER A 206 -19.57 8.74 9.68
C SER A 206 -19.77 10.15 9.09
N PRO A 207 -18.97 10.58 8.10
CA PRO A 207 -19.15 11.89 7.46
C PRO A 207 -20.42 11.99 6.59
N ASP A 208 -21.04 10.86 6.25
CA ASP A 208 -22.36 10.77 5.61
C ASP A 208 -23.27 9.79 6.37
N PRO A 209 -24.59 10.04 6.47
CA PRO A 209 -25.50 9.21 7.26
C PRO A 209 -25.66 7.80 6.66
N LEU A 210 -24.88 6.89 7.24
CA LEU A 210 -24.89 5.43 7.15
C LEU A 210 -26.21 4.82 6.64
N THR A 211 -26.16 4.16 5.48
CA THR A 211 -27.25 3.30 4.99
C THR A 211 -27.02 1.87 5.48
N TYR A 212 -27.95 1.37 6.28
CA TYR A 212 -27.82 0.23 7.22
C TYR A 212 -27.71 -1.19 6.61
N SER A 213 -26.98 -2.08 7.33
CA SER A 213 -27.05 -3.55 7.26
C SER A 213 -27.32 -4.16 8.68
N ALA A 214 -27.83 -5.39 8.73
CA ALA A 214 -28.45 -6.05 9.91
C ALA A 214 -27.51 -6.40 11.09
N THR A 215 -26.27 -5.94 11.10
CA THR A 215 -25.20 -6.38 12.02
C THR A 215 -25.27 -5.70 13.41
N ARG A 216 -26.02 -4.60 13.55
CA ARG A 216 -26.07 -3.81 14.80
C ARG A 216 -26.91 -4.39 15.93
N ALA A 217 -27.84 -5.31 15.68
CA ALA A 217 -28.63 -5.93 16.77
C ALA A 217 -27.76 -6.83 17.66
N THR A 218 -26.76 -7.49 17.06
CA THR A 218 -25.77 -8.31 17.77
C THR A 218 -24.72 -7.43 18.45
N ALA A 219 -24.27 -6.35 17.79
CA ALA A 219 -23.35 -5.37 18.38
C ALA A 219 -23.93 -4.68 19.63
N ARG A 220 -25.22 -4.29 19.59
CA ARG A 220 -25.96 -3.76 20.75
C ARG A 220 -26.09 -4.75 21.91
N LYS A 221 -26.09 -6.06 21.64
CA LYS A 221 -26.08 -7.11 22.69
C LYS A 221 -24.68 -7.32 23.30
N LEU A 222 -23.62 -7.04 22.54
CA LEU A 222 -22.23 -7.29 22.94
C LEU A 222 -21.55 -6.08 23.60
N ASP A 223 -22.03 -4.85 23.38
CA ASP A 223 -21.52 -3.62 24.02
C ASP A 223 -22.67 -2.69 24.44
N PRO A 224 -23.34 -2.94 25.59
CA PRO A 224 -24.49 -2.15 26.01
C PRO A 224 -24.17 -0.69 26.39
N ALA A 225 -22.88 -0.37 26.58
CA ALA A 225 -22.41 0.92 27.09
C ALA A 225 -22.04 1.93 25.99
N GLY A 226 -22.09 1.54 24.71
CA GLY A 226 -21.86 2.47 23.59
C GLY A 226 -22.92 3.56 23.48
N ASP A 227 -22.52 4.78 23.14
CA ASP A 227 -23.45 5.87 22.84
C ASP A 227 -24.03 5.68 21.43
N TYR A 228 -25.15 4.94 21.35
CA TYR A 228 -25.89 4.67 20.11
C TYR A 228 -27.00 5.70 19.84
N ALA A 229 -27.18 6.71 20.70
CA ALA A 229 -28.35 7.57 20.73
C ALA A 229 -28.43 8.56 19.54
N GLN A 230 -27.31 8.78 18.84
CA GLN A 230 -27.25 9.70 17.69
C GLN A 230 -27.55 9.03 16.34
N LEU A 231 -27.80 7.70 16.33
CA LEU A 231 -28.05 6.96 15.09
C LEU A 231 -29.54 7.01 14.72
N LYS A 232 -29.88 7.66 13.61
CA LYS A 232 -31.23 7.66 13.07
C LYS A 232 -31.63 6.25 12.59
N PRO A 233 -32.88 5.79 12.84
CA PRO A 233 -33.38 4.53 12.30
C PRO A 233 -33.49 4.59 10.77
N LYS A 234 -33.15 3.49 10.08
CA LYS A 234 -33.28 3.36 8.62
C LYS A 234 -34.77 3.45 8.23
N VAL A 235 -35.08 4.22 7.18
CA VAL A 235 -36.25 3.94 6.36
C VAL A 235 -35.92 2.67 5.56
N HIS A 236 -36.77 1.66 5.63
CA HIS A 236 -36.57 0.38 4.97
C HIS A 236 -36.29 0.59 3.47
N VAL A 237 -35.09 0.19 3.03
CA VAL A 237 -34.73 0.03 1.62
C VAL A 237 -34.30 -1.44 1.50
N PRO A 238 -35.01 -2.28 0.72
CA PRO A 238 -34.77 -3.72 0.62
C PRO A 238 -33.34 -4.07 0.20
N ASP A 239 -32.82 -5.20 0.71
CA ASP A 239 -31.52 -5.80 0.36
C ASP A 239 -31.73 -7.16 -0.37
N PRO A 240 -31.83 -7.14 -1.72
CA PRO A 240 -32.28 -8.27 -2.53
C PRO A 240 -31.35 -9.50 -2.56
N ASP A 241 -30.08 -9.40 -2.17
CA ASP A 241 -29.13 -10.52 -2.26
C ASP A 241 -29.29 -11.56 -1.13
N ARG A 242 -30.04 -11.21 -0.08
CA ARG A 242 -30.35 -12.07 1.08
C ARG A 242 -31.65 -12.85 0.89
N GLU A 243 -32.65 -12.25 0.27
CA GLU A 243 -33.94 -12.87 -0.09
C GLU A 243 -33.75 -13.89 -1.23
N ARG A 244 -32.76 -13.64 -2.11
CA ARG A 244 -32.20 -14.59 -3.07
C ARG A 244 -31.67 -15.90 -2.47
N LYS A 245 -31.19 -15.96 -1.23
CA LYS A 245 -30.73 -17.26 -0.65
C LYS A 245 -31.87 -18.13 -0.12
N LEU A 246 -33.01 -17.54 0.24
CA LEU A 246 -34.16 -18.23 0.87
C LEU A 246 -35.02 -19.03 -0.12
N MET A 247 -35.14 -18.58 -1.38
CA MET A 247 -35.84 -19.34 -2.43
C MET A 247 -34.94 -20.31 -3.20
N ALA A 248 -33.62 -20.20 -3.02
CA ALA A 248 -32.63 -20.79 -3.92
C ALA A 248 -32.23 -22.26 -3.71
N PHE A 249 -32.81 -23.04 -2.79
CA PHE A 249 -32.43 -24.48 -2.68
C PHE A 249 -33.55 -25.52 -2.88
N ARG A 250 -34.79 -25.13 -3.26
CA ARG A 250 -35.87 -26.13 -3.48
C ARG A 250 -36.76 -25.99 -4.72
N LEU A 251 -36.71 -24.90 -5.48
CA LEU A 251 -37.29 -24.88 -6.84
C LEU A 251 -36.34 -25.61 -7.80
N LYS A 252 -36.86 -26.58 -8.56
CA LYS A 252 -36.07 -27.36 -9.51
C LYS A 252 -35.76 -26.52 -10.74
N ARG A 253 -34.50 -26.57 -11.18
CA ARG A 253 -34.02 -25.88 -12.39
C ARG A 253 -34.85 -26.32 -13.62
N GLY A 254 -35.33 -25.36 -14.41
CA GLY A 254 -36.10 -25.60 -15.63
C GLY A 254 -37.53 -26.09 -15.40
N GLN A 255 -37.97 -26.27 -14.15
CA GLN A 255 -39.37 -26.57 -13.84
C GLN A 255 -40.19 -25.28 -13.85
N ARG A 256 -41.31 -25.30 -14.56
CA ARG A 256 -42.32 -24.25 -14.53
C ARG A 256 -43.34 -24.53 -13.43
N TYR A 257 -43.74 -23.49 -12.74
CA TYR A 257 -44.69 -23.55 -11.63
C TYR A 257 -45.87 -22.64 -11.92
N THR A 258 -47.07 -23.07 -11.59
CA THR A 258 -48.26 -22.20 -11.62
C THR A 258 -48.19 -21.14 -10.51
N ALA A 259 -48.98 -20.08 -10.66
CA ALA A 259 -49.18 -19.06 -9.62
C ALA A 259 -49.45 -19.67 -8.23
N GLN A 260 -50.30 -20.70 -8.18
CA GLN A 260 -50.66 -21.39 -6.94
C GLN A 260 -49.50 -22.20 -6.35
N GLU A 261 -48.68 -22.83 -7.19
CA GLU A 261 -47.51 -23.60 -6.76
C GLU A 261 -46.39 -22.69 -6.24
N ILE A 262 -46.17 -21.54 -6.91
CA ILE A 262 -45.25 -20.52 -6.42
C ILE A 262 -45.77 -19.92 -5.13
N ASP A 263 -47.03 -19.55 -5.03
CA ASP A 263 -47.57 -18.97 -3.79
C ASP A 263 -47.46 -19.95 -2.63
N ALA A 264 -47.75 -21.23 -2.87
CA ALA A 264 -47.53 -22.28 -1.88
C ALA A 264 -46.05 -22.46 -1.53
N HIS A 265 -45.14 -22.22 -2.48
CA HIS A 265 -43.69 -22.25 -2.23
C HIS A 265 -43.25 -21.04 -1.41
N ILE A 266 -43.73 -19.85 -1.76
CA ILE A 266 -43.49 -18.60 -1.04
C ILE A 266 -44.04 -18.74 0.37
N GLU A 267 -45.29 -19.14 0.58
CA GLU A 267 -45.82 -19.37 1.94
C GLU A 267 -45.00 -20.38 2.73
N ARG A 268 -44.43 -21.39 2.07
CA ARG A 268 -43.61 -22.40 2.73
C ARG A 268 -42.21 -21.93 3.09
N TYR A 269 -41.62 -21.00 2.34
CA TYR A 269 -40.19 -20.63 2.46
C TYR A 269 -39.93 -19.12 2.60
N ARG A 270 -40.97 -18.29 2.64
CA ARG A 270 -40.91 -16.81 2.76
C ARG A 270 -40.14 -16.32 3.96
N GLY A 271 -40.04 -17.13 5.02
CA GLY A 271 -39.39 -16.72 6.27
C GLY A 271 -40.04 -15.45 6.82
N ASP A 272 -39.23 -14.41 7.02
CA ASP A 272 -39.65 -13.13 7.60
C ASP A 272 -40.12 -12.10 6.56
N LEU A 273 -40.29 -12.49 5.29
CA LEU A 273 -40.82 -11.60 4.26
C LEU A 273 -42.25 -11.15 4.62
N GLU A 274 -42.46 -9.83 4.68
CA GLU A 274 -43.76 -9.20 4.91
C GLU A 274 -44.58 -9.13 3.61
N GLY A 275 -45.90 -9.23 3.71
CA GLY A 275 -46.81 -9.30 2.55
C GLY A 275 -47.45 -10.68 2.38
N ASP A 276 -48.50 -10.80 1.59
CA ASP A 276 -49.04 -12.11 1.21
C ASP A 276 -48.19 -12.73 0.09
N ALA A 277 -48.37 -14.03 -0.17
CA ALA A 277 -47.61 -14.69 -1.23
C ALA A 277 -47.72 -14.01 -2.60
N ALA A 278 -48.86 -13.36 -2.89
CA ALA A 278 -49.05 -12.60 -4.12
C ALA A 278 -48.18 -11.33 -4.15
N ALA A 279 -48.13 -10.55 -3.07
CA ALA A 279 -47.29 -9.37 -2.95
C ALA A 279 -45.80 -9.73 -2.99
N ILE A 280 -45.41 -10.81 -2.30
CA ILE A 280 -44.03 -11.30 -2.34
C ILE A 280 -43.70 -11.81 -3.75
N ARG A 281 -44.60 -12.51 -4.43
CA ARG A 281 -44.41 -12.95 -5.82
C ARG A 281 -44.21 -11.77 -6.75
N GLU A 282 -45.04 -10.73 -6.64
CA GLU A 282 -44.89 -9.49 -7.42
C GLU A 282 -43.57 -8.78 -7.12
N GLN A 283 -43.16 -8.75 -5.85
CA GLN A 283 -41.87 -8.20 -5.46
C GLN A 283 -40.71 -8.98 -6.10
N LEU A 284 -40.75 -10.31 -6.08
CA LEU A 284 -39.73 -11.16 -6.71
C LEU A 284 -39.69 -11.00 -8.25
N LEU A 285 -40.84 -10.79 -8.90
CA LEU A 285 -40.89 -10.46 -10.33
C LEU A 285 -40.23 -9.10 -10.58
N SER A 286 -40.54 -8.10 -9.75
CA SER A 286 -40.02 -6.73 -9.90
C SER A 286 -38.50 -6.64 -9.67
N GLU A 287 -37.96 -7.52 -8.82
CA GLU A 287 -36.54 -7.61 -8.50
C GLU A 287 -35.78 -8.62 -9.39
N ALA A 288 -36.44 -9.16 -10.42
CA ALA A 288 -35.91 -10.17 -11.35
C ALA A 288 -35.37 -11.43 -10.64
N LEU A 289 -36.01 -11.83 -9.54
CA LEU A 289 -35.71 -13.04 -8.75
C LEU A 289 -36.54 -14.24 -9.18
N LEU A 290 -37.66 -13.98 -9.85
CA LEU A 290 -38.59 -14.94 -10.42
C LEU A 290 -39.01 -14.42 -11.81
N PHE A 291 -39.20 -15.33 -12.77
CA PHE A 291 -39.64 -14.99 -14.12
C PHE A 291 -41.02 -15.58 -14.38
N ALA A 292 -41.80 -14.97 -15.27
CA ALA A 292 -43.11 -15.46 -15.70
C ALA A 292 -43.29 -15.36 -17.24
N ASP A 293 -44.07 -16.27 -17.82
CA ASP A 293 -44.48 -16.22 -19.24
C ASP A 293 -45.91 -15.67 -19.42
N ASP A 294 -46.35 -15.52 -20.67
CA ASP A 294 -47.68 -15.00 -21.03
C ASP A 294 -48.83 -15.87 -20.46
N ASP A 295 -48.55 -17.15 -20.18
CA ASP A 295 -49.46 -18.11 -19.55
C ASP A 295 -49.40 -18.08 -18.01
N ARG A 296 -48.67 -17.12 -17.42
CA ARG A 296 -48.45 -16.95 -15.98
C ARG A 296 -47.84 -18.19 -15.31
N LEU A 297 -46.92 -18.85 -15.99
CA LEU A 297 -46.06 -19.87 -15.40
C LEU A 297 -44.73 -19.27 -14.99
N TYR A 298 -44.22 -19.67 -13.82
CA TYR A 298 -43.10 -19.05 -13.15
C TYR A 298 -41.87 -19.96 -13.04
N TRP A 299 -40.66 -19.41 -13.14
CA TRP A 299 -39.40 -20.15 -12.97
C TRP A 299 -38.23 -19.28 -12.47
N ARG A 300 -37.10 -19.94 -12.11
CA ARG A 300 -35.81 -19.30 -11.76
C ARG A 300 -34.77 -19.52 -12.86
N ASP A 301 -33.95 -18.52 -13.17
CA ASP A 301 -32.89 -18.59 -14.20
C ASP A 301 -31.47 -18.80 -13.60
N GLU A 302 -30.49 -19.12 -14.44
CA GLU A 302 -29.09 -19.40 -14.06
C GLU A 302 -28.39 -18.20 -13.40
N ILE A 303 -28.01 -18.33 -12.13
CA ILE A 303 -26.95 -17.52 -11.53
C ILE A 303 -25.70 -18.41 -11.46
N ASN A 304 -24.72 -18.17 -12.33
CA ASN A 304 -23.38 -18.74 -12.20
C ASN A 304 -22.69 -18.04 -11.02
N PHE A 305 -22.54 -18.79 -9.92
CA PHE A 305 -21.74 -18.42 -8.76
C PHE A 305 -20.27 -18.73 -8.97
#